data_AF-A0A0D7B4F1-F1
#
_entry.id   AF-A0A0D7B4F1-F1
#
_cell.length_a   1.000
_cell.length_b   1.000
_cell.length_c   1.000
_cell.angle_alpha   90.00
_cell.angle_beta   90.00
_cell.angle_gamma   90.00
#
_symmetry.space_group_name_H-M   'P 1'
#
loop_
_entity.id
_entity.type
_entity.pdbx_description
1 polymer ?
#
loop_
_entity_poly.entity_id
_entity_poly.type
_entity_poly.pdbx_seq_one_letter_code
_entity_poly.pdbx_strand_id
1 'polypeptide(L)'
;TFQVDIPARLKQRGIHDSFHASLLRMHYPNDDRLFPGRLDSQIIPFDKFENEWAVDRIVSHCGAGKDMLFRVKWKAGDDTLLPLRDVQDLHAFSEYLEILG
;
A
#
# COMPACT_ATOMS: atom_id res chain seq x y z
N THR A 1 -12.81 31.12 -0.87
CA THR A 1 -11.81 30.03 -0.83
C THR A 1 -10.51 30.61 -0.31
N PHE A 2 -9.79 29.85 0.50
CA PHE A 2 -8.50 30.24 1.10
C PHE A 2 -7.46 29.22 0.66
N GLN A 3 -6.29 29.69 0.24
CA GLN A 3 -5.21 28.82 -0.21
C GLN A 3 -4.24 28.55 0.92
N VAL A 4 -3.87 27.29 1.11
CA VAL A 4 -2.90 26.84 2.11
C VAL A 4 -1.71 26.24 1.39
N ASP A 5 -0.50 26.58 1.81
CA ASP A 5 0.69 25.92 1.29
C ASP A 5 0.71 24.45 1.74
N ILE A 6 0.50 23.56 0.77
CA ILE A 6 0.58 22.12 0.96
C ILE A 6 1.81 21.56 0.21
N PRO A 7 2.44 20.49 0.74
CA PRO A 7 3.56 19.83 0.07
C PRO A 7 3.26 19.45 -1.38
N ALA A 8 4.24 19.60 -2.28
CA ALA A 8 4.08 19.36 -3.72
C ALA A 8 3.56 17.94 -4.04
N ARG A 9 4.01 16.95 -3.27
CA ARG A 9 3.53 15.55 -3.29
C ARG A 9 2.03 15.38 -3.04
N LEU A 10 1.41 16.23 -2.24
CA LEU A 10 -0.05 16.22 -2.05
C LEU A 10 -0.75 16.81 -3.28
N LYS A 11 -0.19 17.89 -3.86
CA LYS A 11 -0.69 18.48 -5.11
C LYS A 11 -0.64 17.48 -6.27
N GLN A 12 0.44 16.71 -6.39
CA GLN A 12 0.60 15.67 -7.42
C GLN A 12 -0.48 14.58 -7.37
N ARG A 13 -1.08 14.33 -6.20
CA ARG A 13 -2.20 13.37 -6.04
C ARG A 13 -3.57 13.99 -6.24
N GLY A 14 -3.64 15.26 -6.66
CA GLY A 14 -4.90 15.96 -6.89
C GLY A 14 -5.53 16.54 -5.63
N ILE A 15 -4.80 16.64 -4.52
CA ILE A 15 -5.28 17.40 -3.36
C ILE A 15 -5.17 18.88 -3.69
N HIS A 16 -6.32 19.56 -3.69
CA HIS A 16 -6.38 21.00 -3.90
C HIS A 16 -5.94 21.75 -2.64
N ASP A 17 -5.16 22.80 -2.83
CA ASP A 17 -4.71 23.71 -1.78
C ASP A 17 -5.78 24.71 -1.34
N SER A 18 -6.97 24.66 -1.96
CA SER A 18 -8.05 25.62 -1.78
C SER A 18 -9.12 25.08 -0.84
N PHE A 19 -9.26 25.69 0.33
CA PHE A 19 -10.22 25.30 1.37
C PHE A 19 -11.29 26.38 1.59
N HIS A 20 -12.40 26.00 2.21
CA HIS A 20 -13.43 26.95 2.62
C HIS A 20 -12.98 27.64 3.92
N ALA A 21 -12.86 28.98 3.92
CA ALA A 21 -12.22 29.72 5.01
C ALA A 21 -12.91 29.52 6.38
N SER A 22 -14.23 29.35 6.41
CA SER A 22 -14.99 29.10 7.65
C SER A 22 -14.73 27.74 8.29
N LEU A 23 -14.11 26.80 7.57
CA LEU A 23 -13.76 25.47 8.09
C LEU A 23 -12.34 25.42 8.65
N LEU A 24 -11.54 26.48 8.46
CA LEU A 24 -10.19 26.54 8.97
C LEU A 24 -10.20 26.64 10.50
N ARG A 25 -9.25 25.94 11.13
CA ARG A 25 -9.03 25.96 12.58
C ARG A 25 -7.62 26.46 12.87
N MET A 26 -7.41 26.96 14.08
CA MET A 26 -6.08 27.35 14.54
C MET A 26 -5.13 26.16 14.49
N HIS A 27 -3.96 26.36 13.90
CA HIS A 27 -2.91 25.33 13.85
C HIS A 27 -2.30 25.12 15.24
N TYR A 28 -2.30 23.88 15.71
CA TYR A 28 -1.58 23.47 16.90
C TYR A 28 -0.38 22.60 16.47
N PRO A 29 0.87 22.97 16.84
CA PRO A 29 2.04 22.20 16.45
C PRO A 29 1.99 20.79 17.05
N ASN A 30 2.54 19.81 16.32
CA ASN A 30 2.62 18.43 16.79
C ASN A 30 3.53 18.33 18.03
N ASP A 31 3.13 17.51 19.01
CA ASP A 31 4.02 17.11 20.09
C ASP A 31 4.80 15.86 19.67
N ASP A 32 6.06 16.05 19.26
CA ASP A 32 6.90 14.97 18.76
C ASP A 32 7.29 13.94 19.83
N ARG A 33 7.12 14.27 21.12
CA ARG A 33 7.37 13.31 22.22
C ARG A 33 6.22 12.33 22.36
N LEU A 34 5.00 12.80 22.13
CA LEU A 34 3.78 11.98 22.20
C LEU A 34 3.45 11.31 20.87
N PHE A 35 3.78 11.96 19.75
CA PHE A 35 3.47 11.50 18.40
C PHE A 35 4.71 11.54 17.49
N PRO A 36 5.71 10.67 17.75
CA PRO A 36 6.86 10.54 16.87
C PRO A 36 6.42 10.01 15.49
N GLY A 37 7.13 10.41 14.44
CA GLY A 37 6.92 9.83 13.10
C GLY A 37 5.75 10.42 12.32
N ARG A 38 5.36 11.67 12.58
CA ARG A 38 4.30 12.39 11.84
C ARG A 38 4.84 13.10 10.60
N LEU A 39 5.94 12.61 10.01
CA LEU A 39 6.35 13.11 8.72
C LEU A 39 5.32 12.67 7.70
N ASP A 40 5.11 13.55 6.75
CA ASP A 40 4.19 13.36 5.66
C ASP A 40 4.56 12.05 4.90
N SER A 41 5.85 11.69 4.82
CA SER A 41 6.37 10.44 4.24
C SER A 41 6.02 9.17 5.02
N GLN A 42 5.63 9.29 6.29
CA GLN A 42 5.37 8.18 7.21
C GLN A 42 3.88 7.94 7.47
N ILE A 43 3.03 8.97 7.29
CA ILE A 43 1.59 8.91 7.62
C ILE A 43 0.75 8.27 6.50
N ILE A 44 1.23 8.31 5.26
CA ILE A 44 0.54 7.71 4.12
C ILE A 44 1.51 6.72 3.50
N PRO A 45 1.19 5.41 3.42
CA PRO A 45 1.93 4.52 2.54
C PRO A 45 1.70 5.05 1.11
N PHE A 46 2.68 5.82 0.61
CA PHE A 46 2.71 6.23 -0.79
C PHE A 46 2.95 5.02 -1.70
N ASP A 47 3.45 3.94 -1.10
CA ASP A 47 3.62 2.65 -1.71
C ASP A 47 2.29 1.91 -1.56
N LYS A 48 1.53 1.87 -2.65
CA LYS A 48 0.49 0.87 -2.89
C LYS A 48 1.11 -0.54 -2.94
N PHE A 49 2.01 -0.91 -2.04
CA PHE A 49 2.79 -2.14 -2.13
C PHE A 49 3.22 -2.70 -0.77
N GLU A 50 2.75 -2.20 0.39
CA GLU A 50 3.12 -2.85 1.66
C GLU A 50 2.77 -4.35 1.69
N ASN A 51 1.70 -4.78 0.99
CA ASN A 51 1.39 -6.20 0.82
C ASN A 51 2.34 -6.92 -0.17
N GLU A 52 2.85 -6.25 -1.21
CA GLU A 52 3.81 -6.86 -2.14
C GLU A 52 5.19 -7.04 -1.53
N TRP A 53 5.60 -6.17 -0.60
CA TRP A 53 6.93 -6.25 0.02
C TRP A 53 7.06 -7.42 0.99
N ALA A 54 5.96 -8.00 1.47
CA ALA A 54 5.96 -9.15 2.37
C ALA A 54 6.07 -10.50 1.64
N VAL A 55 5.73 -10.57 0.35
CA VAL A 55 5.78 -11.80 -0.43
C VAL A 55 7.20 -12.03 -0.96
N ASP A 56 7.75 -13.24 -0.76
CA ASP A 56 9.01 -13.67 -1.38
C ASP A 56 8.74 -14.20 -2.80
N ARG A 57 7.88 -15.23 -2.92
CA ARG A 57 7.50 -15.83 -4.21
C ARG A 57 6.27 -16.73 -4.10
N ILE A 58 5.68 -17.08 -5.24
CA ILE A 58 4.75 -18.21 -5.33
C ILE A 58 5.55 -19.48 -5.63
N VAL A 59 5.37 -20.50 -4.79
CA VAL A 59 6.13 -21.76 -4.86
C VAL A 59 5.44 -22.79 -5.76
N SER A 60 4.12 -22.87 -5.66
CA SER A 60 3.32 -23.82 -6.41
C SER A 60 1.84 -23.43 -6.41
N HIS A 61 1.06 -24.07 -7.28
CA HIS A 61 -0.39 -24.03 -7.23
C HIS A 61 -0.97 -25.45 -7.18
N CYS A 62 -2.18 -25.60 -6.65
CA CYS A 62 -2.94 -26.84 -6.69
C CYS A 62 -4.44 -26.55 -6.87
N GLY A 63 -5.19 -27.56 -7.30
CA GLY A 63 -6.61 -27.41 -7.64
C GLY A 63 -6.83 -26.97 -9.09
N ALA A 64 -8.08 -26.64 -9.42
CA ALA A 64 -8.47 -26.26 -10.77
C ALA A 64 -9.60 -25.23 -10.74
N GLY A 65 -9.63 -24.36 -11.75
CA GLY A 65 -10.68 -23.36 -11.92
C GLY A 65 -10.76 -22.38 -10.74
N LYS A 66 -11.95 -22.22 -10.17
CA LYS A 66 -12.22 -21.27 -9.08
C LYS A 66 -11.67 -21.70 -7.72
N ASP A 67 -11.39 -22.99 -7.55
CA ASP A 67 -10.87 -23.57 -6.31
C ASP A 67 -9.34 -23.72 -6.35
N MET A 68 -8.68 -23.09 -7.33
CA MET A 68 -7.22 -23.08 -7.42
C MET A 68 -6.62 -22.28 -6.26
N LEU A 69 -5.67 -22.90 -5.57
CA LEU A 69 -4.93 -22.35 -4.44
C LEU A 69 -3.45 -22.22 -4.81
N PHE A 70 -2.84 -21.13 -4.37
CA PHE A 70 -1.44 -20.81 -4.56
C PHE A 70 -0.71 -20.86 -3.23
N ARG A 71 0.40 -21.58 -3.19
CA ARG A 71 1.32 -21.58 -2.06
C ARG A 71 2.23 -20.36 -2.18
N VAL A 72 1.95 -19.35 -1.38
CA VAL A 72 2.72 -18.12 -1.29
C VAL A 72 3.72 -18.25 -0.15
N LYS A 73 5.00 -18.01 -0.45
CA LYS A 73 6.05 -17.92 0.55
C LYS A 73 6.27 -16.46 0.91
N TRP A 74 6.25 -16.17 2.21
CA TRP A 74 6.48 -14.82 2.75
C TRP A 74 7.96 -14.61 3.05
N LYS A 75 8.43 -13.37 3.00
CA LYS A 75 9.80 -13.01 3.40
C LYS A 75 10.10 -13.32 4.87
N ALA A 76 9.06 -13.38 5.72
CA ALA A 76 9.15 -13.82 7.10
C ALA A 76 9.46 -15.33 7.24
N GLY A 77 9.35 -16.10 6.15
CA GLY A 77 9.65 -17.53 6.11
C GLY A 77 8.43 -18.44 6.18
N ASP A 78 7.27 -17.91 6.55
CA ASP A 78 6.01 -18.67 6.58
C ASP A 78 5.46 -18.94 5.16
N ASP A 79 4.59 -19.94 5.06
CA ASP A 79 3.87 -20.29 3.83
C ASP A 79 2.35 -20.22 4.07
N THR A 80 1.60 -19.75 3.08
CA THR A 80 0.13 -19.74 3.13
C THR A 80 -0.47 -20.17 1.80
N LEU A 81 -1.62 -20.85 1.84
CA LEU A 81 -2.42 -21.16 0.65
C LEU A 81 -3.47 -20.07 0.46
N LEU A 82 -3.41 -19.38 -0.68
CA LEU A 82 -4.34 -18.30 -1.03
C LEU A 82 -5.07 -18.59 -2.35
N PRO A 83 -6.35 -18.23 -2.48
CA PRO A 83 -7.09 -18.37 -3.73
C PRO A 83 -6.62 -17.35 -4.79
N LEU A 84 -6.91 -17.62 -6.07
CA LEU A 84 -6.53 -16.76 -7.19
C LEU A 84 -6.87 -15.27 -6.98
N ARG A 85 -8.07 -14.97 -6.48
CA ARG A 85 -8.53 -13.59 -6.22
C ARG A 85 -7.63 -12.79 -5.26
N ASP A 86 -6.91 -13.48 -4.38
CA ASP A 86 -6.08 -12.85 -3.36
C ASP A 86 -4.61 -12.73 -3.82
N VAL A 87 -4.23 -13.43 -4.91
CA VAL A 87 -2.87 -13.40 -5.46
C VAL A 87 -2.75 -12.72 -6.83
N GLN A 88 -3.85 -12.57 -7.58
CA GLN A 88 -3.85 -12.07 -8.96
C GLN A 88 -3.22 -10.68 -9.12
N ASP A 89 -3.29 -9.84 -8.08
CA ASP A 89 -2.79 -8.47 -8.10
C ASP A 89 -1.35 -8.36 -7.55
N LEU A 90 -0.71 -9.48 -7.18
CA LEU A 90 0.66 -9.50 -6.67
C LEU A 90 1.67 -9.53 -7.83
N HIS A 91 2.74 -8.75 -7.73
CA HIS A 91 3.91 -8.89 -8.62
C HIS A 91 4.43 -10.33 -8.71
N ALA A 92 4.52 -11.03 -7.56
CA ALA A 92 4.96 -12.42 -7.48
C ALA A 92 4.08 -13.41 -8.27
N PHE A 93 2.83 -13.04 -8.57
CA PHE A 93 1.96 -13.84 -9.44
C PHE A 93 2.35 -13.70 -10.92
N SER A 94 2.71 -12.49 -11.36
CA SER A 94 3.21 -12.27 -12.71
C SER A 94 4.52 -13.02 -12.95
N GLU A 95 5.48 -12.91 -12.02
CA GLU A 95 6.75 -13.66 -12.06
C GLU A 95 6.51 -15.18 -12.11
N TYR A 96 5.53 -15.67 -11.36
CA TYR A 96 5.18 -17.09 -11.34
C TYR A 96 4.65 -17.59 -12.68
N LEU A 97 3.78 -16.80 -13.32
CA LEU A 97 3.26 -17.13 -14.65
C LEU A 97 4.37 -17.10 -15.70
N GLU A 98 5.27 -16.12 -15.67
CA GLU A 98 6.42 -16.05 -16.57
C GLU A 98 7.31 -17.30 -16.49
N ILE A 99 7.46 -17.89 -15.30
CA ILE A 99 8.22 -19.14 -15.11
C ILE A 99 7.45 -20.35 -15.68
N LEU A 100 6.12 -20.33 -15.70
CA LEU A 100 5.28 -21.42 -16.22
C LEU A 100 5.16 -21.43 -17.75
N GLY A 101 5.44 -20.32 -18.43
CA GLY A 101 5.40 -20.18 -19.89
C GLY A 101 4.07 -19.63 -20.41
#